data_AF-A0ABD0ZSC7-F1
#
_entry.id   AF-A0ABD0ZSC7-F1
#
_cell.length_a   1.000
_cell.length_b   1.000
_cell.length_c   1.000
_cell.angle_alpha   90.00
_cell.angle_beta   90.00
_cell.angle_gamma   90.00
#
_symmetry.space_group_name_H-M   'P 1'
#
loop_
_entity.id
_entity.type
_entity.pdbx_description
1 polymer ?
#
loop_
_entity_poly.entity_id
_entity_poly.type
_entity_poly.pdbx_seq_one_letter_code
_entity_poly.pdbx_strand_id
1 'polypeptide(L)'
;MRRDTLMLEIWITTKIEPNDVSWSNKVFLAMDMTPLVDLGFRPGEGKDSSFLIDEEKKVAVVFGKDVTEEDREINPTRNVVYTIGVDGSYKKSYLGDSPYEFCFPLGCSYVPSLVQLN
;
A
#
# COMPACT_ATOMS: atom_id res chain seq x y z
N MET A 1 -6.07 26.17 6.75
CA MET A 1 -5.75 25.29 5.62
C MET A 1 -6.60 24.03 5.78
N ARG A 2 -7.60 23.83 4.91
CA ARG A 2 -8.45 22.63 4.95
C ARG A 2 -7.60 21.50 4.37
N ARG A 3 -7.13 20.56 5.19
CA ARG A 3 -6.55 19.32 4.67
C ARG A 3 -7.72 18.54 4.13
N ASP A 4 -7.82 18.42 2.81
CA ASP A 4 -8.73 17.46 2.21
C ASP A 4 -8.41 16.09 2.82
N THR A 5 -9.42 15.38 3.30
CA THR A 5 -9.25 14.10 3.98
C THR A 5 -8.63 13.12 2.98
N LEU A 6 -7.40 12.67 3.24
CA LEU A 6 -6.72 11.69 2.40
C LEU A 6 -7.29 10.30 2.70
N MET A 7 -8.46 9.99 2.14
CA MET A 7 -9.10 8.68 2.30
C MET A 7 -8.54 7.69 1.29
N LEU A 8 -8.07 6.53 1.77
CA LEU A 8 -7.77 5.37 0.93
C LEU A 8 -8.95 4.42 0.97
N GLU A 9 -9.47 4.08 -0.21
CA GLU A 9 -10.46 3.02 -0.38
C GLU A 9 -9.93 1.95 -1.33
N ILE A 10 -10.08 0.69 -0.93
CA ILE A 10 -9.78 -0.46 -1.75
C ILE A 10 -11.08 -1.20 -2.03
N TRP A 11 -11.37 -1.38 -3.32
CA TRP A 11 -12.53 -2.11 -3.81
C TRP A 11 -12.05 -3.36 -4.54
N ILE A 12 -12.70 -4.49 -4.27
CA ILE A 12 -12.39 -5.77 -4.92
C ILE A 12 -13.58 -6.13 -5.82
N THR A 13 -13.29 -6.59 -7.03
CA THR A 13 -14.28 -7.19 -7.93
C THR A 13 -13.97 -8.68 -8.11
N THR A 14 -14.99 -9.50 -8.04
CA THR A 14 -14.91 -10.94 -8.35
C THR A 14 -15.46 -11.25 -9.74
N LYS A 15 -15.97 -10.24 -10.46
CA LYS A 15 -16.64 -10.42 -11.75
C LYS A 15 -16.16 -9.37 -12.75
N ILE A 16 -15.33 -9.83 -13.69
CA ILE A 16 -14.82 -9.07 -14.81
C ILE A 16 -15.33 -9.76 -16.08
N GLU A 17 -16.20 -9.10 -16.83
CA GLU A 17 -16.66 -9.52 -18.14
C GLU A 17 -15.98 -8.63 -19.21
N PRO A 18 -15.90 -9.06 -20.49
CA PRO A 18 -15.21 -8.31 -21.55
C PRO A 18 -15.64 -6.85 -21.71
N ASN A 19 -16.88 -6.51 -21.32
CA ASN A 19 -17.46 -5.16 -21.42
C ASN A 19 -18.16 -4.68 -20.14
N ASP A 20 -18.04 -5.41 -19.03
CA ASP A 20 -18.74 -5.07 -17.78
C ASP A 20 -17.88 -5.45 -16.57
N VAL A 21 -17.72 -4.52 -15.64
CA VAL A 21 -17.02 -4.74 -14.36
C VAL A 21 -18.00 -4.36 -13.26
N SER A 22 -18.41 -5.37 -12.49
CA SER A 22 -19.22 -5.17 -11.30
C SER A 22 -18.31 -5.14 -10.07
N TRP A 23 -18.21 -3.99 -9.41
CA TRP A 23 -17.52 -3.89 -8.13
C TRP A 23 -18.34 -4.56 -7.02
N SER A 24 -17.67 -5.05 -5.98
CA SER A 24 -18.41 -5.48 -4.79
C SER A 24 -19.13 -4.29 -4.15
N ASN A 25 -20.34 -4.50 -3.66
CA ASN A 25 -21.14 -3.47 -2.99
C ASN A 25 -20.56 -3.06 -1.61
N LYS A 26 -19.46 -3.68 -1.18
CA LYS A 26 -18.82 -3.47 0.11
C LYS A 26 -17.36 -3.12 -0.11
N VAL A 27 -16.96 -1.93 0.35
CA VAL A 27 -15.55 -1.54 0.39
C VAL A 27 -14.75 -2.56 1.21
N PHE A 28 -13.62 -3.02 0.69
CA PHE A 28 -12.76 -3.96 1.40
C PHE A 28 -12.04 -3.25 2.55
N LEU A 29 -11.42 -2.11 2.25
CA LEU A 29 -10.67 -1.30 3.20
C LEU A 29 -10.98 0.17 2.95
N ALA A 30 -11.30 0.90 4.01
CA ALA A 30 -11.45 2.35 4.01
C ALA A 30 -10.70 2.92 5.22
N MET A 31 -9.75 3.82 5.01
CA MET A 31 -9.03 4.44 6.13
C MET A 31 -8.58 5.88 5.83
N ASP A 32 -8.48 6.67 6.89
CA ASP A 32 -7.85 7.99 6.84
C ASP A 32 -6.33 7.81 6.80
N MET A 33 -5.72 8.20 5.69
CA MET A 33 -4.28 8.11 5.43
C MET A 33 -3.50 9.30 6.00
N THR A 34 -4.17 10.28 6.62
CA THR A 34 -3.49 11.42 7.26
C THR A 34 -2.33 10.96 8.17
N PRO A 35 -2.49 9.94 9.04
CA PRO A 35 -1.39 9.44 9.87
C PRO A 35 -0.24 8.83 9.05
N LEU A 36 -0.52 8.25 7.88
CA LEU A 36 0.48 7.62 7.03
C LEU A 36 1.25 8.65 6.20
N VAL A 37 0.62 9.77 5.85
CA VAL A 37 1.25 10.91 5.16
C VAL A 37 2.31 11.56 6.03
N ASP A 38 2.02 11.71 7.32
CA ASP A 38 2.99 12.17 8.31
C ASP A 38 4.16 11.17 8.47
N LEU A 39 3.94 9.89 8.15
CA LEU A 39 4.95 8.83 8.11
C LEU A 39 5.63 8.67 6.73
N GLY A 40 5.44 9.62 5.82
CA GLY A 40 6.11 9.65 4.51
C GLY A 40 5.39 8.92 3.38
N PHE A 41 4.22 8.34 3.63
CA PHE A 41 3.41 7.72 2.59
C PHE A 41 2.62 8.77 1.80
N ARG A 42 3.05 9.05 0.56
CA ARG A 42 2.45 10.07 -0.31
C ARG A 42 1.97 9.48 -1.64
N PRO A 43 0.78 8.85 -1.66
CA PRO A 43 0.21 8.32 -2.89
C PRO A 43 -0.14 9.48 -3.84
N GLY A 44 0.24 9.36 -5.11
CA GLY A 44 -0.10 10.35 -6.15
C GLY A 44 0.93 11.47 -6.39
N GLU A 45 1.97 11.63 -5.56
CA GLU A 45 3.07 12.59 -5.79
C GLU A 45 4.18 12.03 -6.70
N GLY A 46 3.85 11.14 -7.66
CA GLY A 46 4.83 10.54 -8.58
C GLY A 46 5.84 9.59 -7.93
N LYS A 47 5.54 9.12 -6.71
CA LYS A 47 6.31 8.08 -6.01
C LYS A 47 5.55 6.77 -6.09
N ASP A 48 6.09 5.83 -6.87
CA ASP A 48 5.47 4.53 -7.12
C ASP A 48 5.46 3.70 -5.84
N SER A 49 4.29 3.51 -5.24
CA SER A 49 4.08 2.55 -4.17
C SER A 49 3.33 1.35 -4.73
N SER A 50 3.75 0.16 -4.30
CA SER A 50 3.04 -1.08 -4.61
C SER A 50 2.27 -1.54 -3.38
N PHE A 51 1.25 -2.37 -3.59
CA PHE A 51 0.52 -2.96 -2.49
C PHE A 51 0.09 -4.40 -2.81
N LEU A 52 -0.11 -5.17 -1.75
CA LEU A 52 -0.71 -6.50 -1.78
C LEU A 52 -1.93 -6.52 -0.86
N ILE A 53 -2.90 -7.36 -1.17
CA ILE A 53 -4.07 -7.59 -0.33
C ILE A 53 -4.06 -9.05 0.08
N ASP A 54 -4.30 -9.29 1.36
CA ASP A 54 -4.61 -10.62 1.90
C ASP A 54 -6.07 -10.59 2.37
N GLU A 55 -6.96 -11.14 1.54
CA GLU A 55 -8.41 -11.13 1.80
C GLU A 55 -8.78 -11.95 3.03
N GLU A 56 -8.09 -13.06 3.29
CA GLU A 56 -8.35 -13.95 4.44
C GLU A 56 -7.93 -13.27 5.74
N LYS A 57 -6.74 -12.68 5.77
CA LYS A 57 -6.25 -11.92 6.93
C LYS A 57 -6.90 -10.54 7.06
N LYS A 58 -7.63 -10.08 6.05
CA LYS A 58 -8.29 -8.77 5.98
C LYS A 58 -7.29 -7.63 6.20
N VAL A 59 -6.18 -7.66 5.46
CA VAL A 59 -5.16 -6.63 5.50
C VAL A 59 -4.74 -6.19 4.11
N ALA A 60 -4.34 -4.92 3.99
CA ALA A 60 -3.55 -4.41 2.88
C ALA A 60 -2.10 -4.20 3.35
N VAL A 61 -1.15 -4.58 2.51
CA VAL A 61 0.28 -4.43 2.75
C VAL A 61 0.81 -3.46 1.72
N VAL A 62 1.23 -2.28 2.17
CA VAL A 62 1.69 -1.19 1.31
C VAL A 62 3.19 -1.02 1.45
N PHE A 63 3.89 -1.02 0.33
CA PHE A 63 5.33 -0.91 0.24
C PHE A 63 5.72 0.53 -0.07
N GLY A 64 6.69 1.07 0.65
CA GLY A 64 7.15 2.44 0.44
C GLY A 64 8.51 2.70 1.03
N LYS A 65 8.86 3.99 1.08
CA LYS A 65 10.04 4.48 1.78
C LYS A 65 9.62 5.34 2.95
N ASP A 66 10.36 5.21 4.04
CA ASP A 66 10.23 6.11 5.17
C ASP A 66 10.83 7.46 4.81
N VAL A 67 10.13 8.54 5.12
CA VAL A 67 10.63 9.90 4.94
C VAL A 67 10.63 10.55 6.31
N THR A 68 11.76 10.46 7.01
CA THR A 68 11.94 11.24 8.23
C THR A 68 12.13 12.73 7.89
N GLU A 69 12.00 13.61 8.87
CA GLU A 69 12.24 15.05 8.66
C GLU A 69 13.68 15.32 8.19
N GLU A 70 14.66 14.51 8.64
CA GLU A 70 16.05 14.54 8.16
C GLU A 70 16.18 14.03 6.71
N ASP A 71 15.40 13.02 6.32
CA ASP A 71 15.40 12.48 4.94
C ASP A 71 14.78 13.43 3.91
N ARG A 72 14.09 14.50 4.34
CA ARG A 72 13.58 15.54 3.43
C ARG A 72 14.71 16.33 2.76
N GLU A 73 15.89 16.36 3.39
CA GLU A 73 17.09 16.95 2.81
C GLU A 73 18.05 15.89 2.22
N ILE A 74 17.96 14.63 2.68
CA ILE A 74 18.83 13.52 2.30
C ILE A 74 17.94 12.36 1.86
N ASN A 75 17.60 12.31 0.58
CA ASN A 75 17.03 11.19 -0.17
C ASN A 75 16.60 9.95 0.66
N PRO A 76 15.31 9.62 0.78
CA PRO A 76 14.86 8.54 1.66
C PRO A 76 15.46 7.18 1.26
N THR A 77 16.24 6.59 2.16
CA THR A 77 16.94 5.31 1.94
C THR A 77 16.20 4.12 2.54
N ARG A 78 15.44 4.32 3.62
CA ARG A 78 14.80 3.24 4.39
C ARG A 78 13.53 2.74 3.69
N ASN A 79 13.57 1.51 3.21
CA ASN A 79 12.39 0.81 2.72
C ASN A 79 11.55 0.32 3.90
N VAL A 80 10.24 0.50 3.81
CA VAL A 80 9.28 0.13 4.84
C VAL A 80 8.05 -0.51 4.24
N VAL A 81 7.33 -1.24 5.10
CA VAL A 81 6.04 -1.83 4.81
C VAL A 81 5.03 -1.38 5.85
N TYR A 82 3.86 -0.95 5.38
CA TYR A 82 2.70 -0.66 6.20
C TYR A 82 1.70 -1.81 6.05
N THR A 83 1.46 -2.55 7.14
CA THR A 83 0.34 -3.49 7.21
C THR A 83 -0.86 -2.77 7.79
N ILE A 84 -1.96 -2.75 7.06
CA ILE A 84 -3.17 -1.99 7.39
C ILE A 84 -4.32 -2.99 7.50
N GLY A 85 -4.96 -3.05 8.67
CA GLY A 85 -6.16 -3.84 8.91
C GLY A 85 -7.42 -3.10 8.46
N VAL A 86 -8.44 -3.85 8.05
CA VAL A 86 -9.77 -3.29 7.73
C VAL A 86 -10.48 -2.67 8.94
N ASP A 87 -9.99 -2.94 10.15
CA ASP A 87 -10.43 -2.31 11.40
C ASP A 87 -9.81 -0.91 11.63
N GLY A 88 -8.97 -0.44 10.68
CA GLY A 88 -8.24 0.82 10.78
C GLY A 88 -6.93 0.71 11.57
N SER A 89 -6.58 -0.47 12.09
CA SER A 89 -5.27 -0.68 12.69
C SER A 89 -4.17 -0.63 11.63
N TYR A 90 -2.98 -0.18 12.01
CA TYR A 90 -1.82 -0.28 11.13
C TYR A 90 -0.52 -0.54 11.90
N LYS A 91 0.44 -1.14 11.21
CA LYS A 91 1.79 -1.40 11.70
C LYS A 91 2.81 -1.07 10.62
N LYS A 92 3.83 -0.30 10.98
CA LYS A 92 5.01 -0.05 10.16
C LYS A 92 6.11 -1.05 10.49
N SER A 93 6.75 -1.60 9.46
CA SER A 93 7.88 -2.52 9.57
C SER A 93 9.01 -2.09 8.64
N TYR A 94 10.25 -2.24 9.08
CA TYR A 94 11.44 -1.94 8.28
C TYR A 94 11.80 -3.12 7.37
N LEU A 95 12.09 -2.82 6.09
CA LEU A 95 12.41 -3.82 5.08
C LEU A 95 13.90 -3.83 4.71
N GLY A 96 14.63 -2.75 4.98
CA GLY A 96 16.04 -2.59 4.63
C GLY A 96 16.35 -1.21 4.08
N ASP A 97 17.63 -0.89 3.93
CA ASP A 97 18.08 0.34 3.27
C ASP A 97 18.31 0.10 1.79
N SER A 98 18.02 1.11 0.98
CA SER A 98 18.35 1.18 -0.43
C SER A 98 19.07 2.50 -0.70
N PRO A 99 20.25 2.48 -1.34
CA PRO A 99 20.95 3.71 -1.71
C PRO A 99 20.23 4.45 -2.85
N TYR A 100 19.24 3.81 -3.47
CA TYR A 100 18.46 4.37 -4.57
C TYR A 100 17.21 5.05 -4.02
N GLU A 101 17.18 6.37 -4.15
CA GLU A 101 16.07 7.22 -3.73
C GLU A 101 14.75 6.84 -4.42
N PHE A 102 14.79 6.66 -5.74
CA PHE A 102 13.62 6.42 -6.58
C PHE A 102 13.31 4.93 -6.78
N CYS A 103 14.08 4.03 -6.18
CA CYS A 103 13.80 2.59 -6.22
C CYS A 103 12.95 2.20 -5.02
N PHE A 104 11.63 2.22 -5.20
CA PHE A 104 10.67 1.83 -4.18
C PHE A 104 10.55 0.31 -4.10
N PRO A 105 10.32 -0.26 -2.91
CA PRO A 105 10.10 -1.68 -2.78
C PRO A 105 8.81 -2.11 -3.50
N LEU A 106 8.91 -3.24 -4.21
CA LEU A 106 7.79 -3.84 -4.92
C LEU A 106 7.31 -5.11 -4.21
N GLY A 107 6.01 -5.19 -3.95
CA GLY A 107 5.34 -6.42 -3.51
C GLY A 107 4.93 -7.26 -4.71
N CYS A 108 5.29 -8.54 -4.70
CA CYS A 108 4.86 -9.51 -5.72
C CYS A 108 4.14 -10.68 -5.04
N SER A 109 2.97 -11.04 -5.55
CA SER A 109 2.30 -12.29 -5.18
C SER A 109 3.10 -13.46 -5.77
N TYR A 110 3.66 -14.30 -4.91
CA TYR A 110 4.35 -15.52 -5.34
C TYR A 110 3.49 -16.73 -5.01
N VAL A 111 3.08 -17.47 -6.04
CA VAL A 111 2.51 -18.81 -5.91
C VAL A 111 3.59 -19.79 -6.35
N PRO A 112 4.18 -20.59 -5.43
CA PRO A 112 5.19 -21.57 -5.81
C PRO A 112 4.62 -22.55 -6.85
N SER A 113 5.37 -22.84 -7.91
CA SER A 113 4.95 -23.68 -9.06
C SER A 113 4.77 -25.17 -8.74
N LEU A 114 4.52 -25.53 -7.47
CA LEU A 114 4.19 -26.88 -7.03
C LEU A 114 2.68 -27.13 -6.92
N VAL A 115 1.87 -26.10 -7.18
CA VAL A 115 0.41 -26.23 -7.25
C VAL A 115 0.02 -26.34 -8.72
N GLN A 116 -0.53 -27.49 -9.11
CA GLN A 116 -1.22 -27.61 -10.39
C GLN A 116 -2.40 -26.64 -10.35
N LEU A 117 -2.36 -25.59 -11.18
CA LEU A 117 -3.51 -24.73 -11.41
C LEU A 117 -4.53 -25.56 -12.19
N ASN A 118 -5.62 -25.95 -11.52
CA ASN A 118 -6.76 -26.64 -12.14
C ASN A 118 -7.64 -25.65 -12.92
#